data_AF-A0A950ETM9-F1
#
_entry.id   AF-A0A950ETM9-F1
#
_cell.length_a   1.000
_cell.length_b   1.000
_cell.length_c   1.000
_cell.angle_alpha   90.00
_cell.angle_beta   90.00
_cell.angle_gamma   90.00
#
_symmetry.space_group_name_H-M   'P 1'
#
loop_
_entity.id
_entity.type
_entity.pdbx_description
1 polymer ?
#
loop_
_entity_poly.entity_id
_entity_poly.type
_entity_poly.pdbx_seq_one_letter_code
_entity_poly.pdbx_strand_id
1 'polypeptide(L)'
;MPTAEQVVQHLAALLRHKRMLLIVDDVWDAGHGALFQHARGSDCGLLITTREPEVAEVLAATPEAIYTLPVLASEDALKLLRILAPEVVQKYPDECRELLEDLECLPLALHVAGRLLRAEQKLDWGVTDLLKSIREGAAVISAAAPMDRVEKGTIPTVAALLQKSTDRLDPQSRDCFAFLGAFAPKPATFDLEAMKQVWRVEDPRPIVRKLVARGLLEPVGDSRFQMHALLVAHARSLLTL
;
A
#
# COMPACT_ATOMS: atom_id res chain seq x y z
N MET A 1 20.48 -7.00 -27.73
CA MET A 1 20.23 -6.91 -26.28
C MET A 1 20.59 -8.25 -25.66
N PRO A 2 21.37 -8.31 -24.56
CA PRO A 2 21.65 -9.56 -23.87
C PRO A 2 20.36 -10.17 -23.30
N THR A 3 20.29 -11.49 -23.17
CA THR A 3 19.19 -12.18 -22.49
C THR A 3 19.28 -11.98 -20.97
N ALA A 4 18.16 -12.15 -20.25
CA ALA A 4 18.16 -12.10 -18.79
C ALA A 4 19.18 -13.07 -18.17
N GLU A 5 19.29 -14.27 -18.74
CA GLU A 5 20.26 -15.29 -18.32
C GLU A 5 21.71 -14.82 -18.49
N GLN A 6 22.05 -14.20 -19.62
CA GLN A 6 23.39 -13.65 -19.86
C GLN A 6 23.72 -12.53 -18.85
N VAL A 7 22.75 -11.69 -18.51
CA VAL A 7 22.92 -10.63 -17.50
C VAL A 7 23.13 -11.23 -16.11
N VAL A 8 22.34 -12.25 -15.73
CA VAL A 8 22.49 -12.96 -14.45
C VAL A 8 23.88 -13.60 -14.32
N GLN A 9 24.35 -14.29 -15.36
CA GLN A 9 25.68 -14.91 -15.35
C GLN A 9 26.79 -13.86 -15.20
N HIS A 10 26.67 -12.73 -15.90
CA HIS A 10 27.64 -11.65 -15.80
C HIS A 10 27.64 -11.02 -14.39
N LEU A 11 26.46 -10.74 -13.84
CA LEU A 11 26.31 -10.19 -12.49
C LEU A 11 26.87 -11.16 -11.43
N ALA A 12 26.60 -12.46 -11.55
CA ALA A 12 27.15 -13.48 -10.68
C ALA A 12 28.69 -13.52 -10.71
N ALA A 13 29.29 -13.38 -11.89
CA ALA A 13 30.75 -13.32 -12.02
C ALA A 13 31.34 -12.10 -11.31
N LEU A 14 30.69 -10.93 -11.41
CA LEU A 14 31.11 -9.70 -10.73
C LEU A 14 30.98 -9.78 -9.21
N LEU A 15 29.95 -10.48 -8.71
CA LEU A 15 29.62 -10.56 -7.29
C LEU A 15 30.29 -11.73 -6.56
N ARG A 16 30.88 -12.70 -7.28
CA ARG A 16 31.42 -13.97 -6.74
C ARG A 16 32.31 -13.81 -5.50
N HIS A 17 33.12 -12.76 -5.45
CA HIS A 17 34.08 -12.51 -4.36
C HIS A 17 33.83 -11.15 -3.67
N LYS A 18 32.58 -10.67 -3.73
CA LYS A 18 32.18 -9.40 -3.13
C LYS A 18 31.32 -9.65 -1.90
N ARG A 19 31.35 -8.69 -0.99
CA ARG A 19 30.47 -8.59 0.17
C ARG A 19 29.58 -7.37 -0.03
N MET A 20 28.42 -7.58 -0.62
CA MET A 20 27.51 -6.49 -0.99
C MET A 20 26.10 -6.77 -0.48
N LEU A 21 25.34 -5.72 -0.21
CA LEU A 21 23.90 -5.79 -0.04
C LEU A 21 23.24 -5.42 -1.38
N LEU A 22 22.48 -6.36 -1.94
CA LEU A 22 21.63 -6.14 -3.11
C LEU A 22 20.24 -5.76 -2.61
N ILE A 23 19.72 -4.62 -3.08
CA ILE A 23 18.35 -4.19 -2.78
C ILE A 23 17.58 -4.22 -4.10
N VAL A 24 16.54 -5.06 -4.17
CA VAL A 24 15.64 -5.16 -5.30
C VAL A 24 14.29 -4.62 -4.86
N ASP A 25 14.02 -3.38 -5.28
CA ASP A 25 12.82 -2.65 -4.86
C ASP A 25 11.62 -2.97 -5.77
N ASP A 26 10.43 -3.03 -5.17
CA ASP A 26 9.12 -3.14 -5.83
C ASP A 26 9.02 -4.34 -6.80
N VAL A 27 9.32 -5.56 -6.32
CA VAL A 27 9.21 -6.79 -7.12
C VAL A 27 7.77 -7.25 -7.19
N TRP A 28 7.25 -7.44 -8.41
CA TRP A 28 5.87 -7.89 -8.65
C TRP A 28 5.76 -9.30 -9.24
N ASP A 29 6.88 -9.91 -9.63
CA ASP A 29 6.93 -11.24 -10.22
C ASP A 29 8.06 -12.02 -9.56
N ALA A 30 7.73 -13.19 -9.01
CA ALA A 30 8.70 -14.02 -8.30
C ALA A 30 9.78 -14.58 -9.24
N GLY A 31 9.46 -14.84 -10.51
CA GLY A 31 10.45 -15.23 -11.51
C GLY A 31 11.51 -14.14 -11.73
N HIS A 32 11.09 -12.87 -11.79
CA HIS A 32 12.03 -11.74 -11.85
C HIS A 32 12.88 -11.60 -10.58
N GLY A 33 12.27 -11.75 -9.40
CA GLY A 33 13.01 -11.72 -8.12
C GLY A 33 14.04 -12.85 -8.00
N ALA A 34 13.70 -14.06 -8.47
CA ALA A 34 14.55 -15.23 -8.42
C ALA A 34 15.85 -15.04 -9.22
N LEU A 35 15.84 -14.25 -10.31
CA LEU A 35 17.05 -13.93 -11.07
C LEU A 35 18.16 -13.32 -10.19
N PHE A 36 17.79 -12.47 -9.22
CA PHE A 36 18.73 -11.86 -8.29
C PHE A 36 19.23 -12.83 -7.22
N GLN A 37 18.41 -13.84 -6.85
CA GLN A 37 18.86 -14.92 -5.99
C GLN A 37 19.92 -15.80 -6.68
N HIS A 38 19.75 -16.07 -7.97
CA HIS A 38 20.74 -16.80 -8.77
C HIS A 38 22.01 -15.99 -9.03
N ALA A 39 21.88 -14.67 -9.17
CA ALA A 39 23.00 -13.78 -9.42
C ALA A 39 23.85 -13.48 -8.17
N ARG A 40 23.33 -13.69 -6.95
CA ARG A 40 24.03 -13.26 -5.73
C ARG A 40 25.30 -14.08 -5.48
N GLY A 41 26.37 -13.41 -5.07
CA GLY A 41 27.53 -14.06 -4.48
C GLY A 41 27.20 -14.67 -3.11
N SER A 42 27.96 -15.67 -2.66
CA SER A 42 27.74 -16.36 -1.38
C SER A 42 27.80 -15.42 -0.17
N ASP A 43 28.64 -14.38 -0.25
CA ASP A 43 28.84 -13.42 0.83
C ASP A 43 28.02 -12.13 0.62
N CYS A 44 27.08 -12.14 -0.33
CA CYS A 44 26.18 -11.03 -0.58
C CYS A 44 24.83 -11.23 0.15
N GLY A 45 24.36 -10.16 0.78
CA GLY A 45 22.99 -10.07 1.29
C GLY A 45 22.02 -9.66 0.17
N LEU A 46 20.78 -10.11 0.24
CA LEU A 46 19.71 -9.75 -0.69
C LEU A 46 18.48 -9.31 0.11
N LEU A 47 18.03 -8.07 -0.13
CA LEU A 47 16.80 -7.51 0.39
C LEU A 47 15.85 -7.27 -0.79
N ILE A 48 14.66 -7.83 -0.72
CA ILE A 48 13.61 -7.64 -1.72
C ILE A 48 12.44 -6.94 -1.03
N THR A 49 11.89 -5.91 -1.66
CA THR A 49 10.63 -5.30 -1.25
C THR A 49 9.54 -5.67 -2.25
N THR A 50 8.33 -5.92 -1.76
CA THR A 50 7.17 -6.21 -2.59
C THR A 50 5.90 -5.79 -1.87
N ARG A 51 4.85 -5.51 -2.64
CA ARG A 51 3.48 -5.29 -2.13
C ARG A 51 2.66 -6.58 -2.09
N GLU A 52 3.17 -7.65 -2.67
CA GLU A 52 2.46 -8.88 -2.98
C GLU A 52 2.91 -9.99 -2.02
N PRO A 53 2.09 -10.37 -1.02
CA PRO A 53 2.42 -11.45 -0.10
C PRO A 53 2.88 -12.74 -0.79
N GLU A 54 2.20 -13.13 -1.88
CA GLU A 54 2.55 -14.34 -2.64
C GLU A 54 3.98 -14.26 -3.23
N VAL A 55 4.41 -13.09 -3.70
CA VAL A 55 5.78 -12.89 -4.21
C VAL A 55 6.81 -13.06 -3.09
N ALA A 56 6.52 -12.54 -1.89
CA ALA A 56 7.39 -12.72 -0.73
C ALA A 56 7.48 -14.20 -0.31
N GLU A 57 6.34 -14.90 -0.25
CA GLU A 57 6.24 -16.32 0.11
C GLU A 57 7.03 -17.21 -0.86
N VAL A 58 6.95 -16.94 -2.17
CA VAL A 58 7.69 -17.72 -3.19
C VAL A 58 9.20 -17.43 -3.14
N LEU A 59 9.60 -16.19 -2.84
CA LEU A 59 11.01 -15.79 -2.85
C LEU A 59 11.74 -16.07 -1.54
N ALA A 60 11.04 -16.08 -0.41
CA ALA A 60 11.66 -16.26 0.89
C ALA A 60 12.20 -17.68 1.07
N ALA A 61 13.43 -17.80 1.58
CA ALA A 61 14.01 -19.11 1.88
C ALA A 61 13.31 -19.80 3.07
N THR A 62 12.77 -19.01 3.99
CA THR A 62 12.04 -19.44 5.18
C THR A 62 10.95 -18.41 5.52
N PRO A 63 9.87 -18.78 6.22
CA PRO A 63 8.85 -17.84 6.67
C PRO A 63 9.43 -16.71 7.54
N GLU A 64 10.44 -16.99 8.35
CA GLU A 64 11.09 -16.02 9.24
C GLU A 64 11.92 -14.97 8.48
N ALA A 65 12.23 -15.22 7.20
CA ALA A 65 12.90 -14.24 6.34
C ALA A 65 11.93 -13.17 5.80
N ILE A 66 10.62 -13.34 5.98
CA ILE A 66 9.60 -12.37 5.56
C ILE A 66 9.38 -11.37 6.70
N TYR A 67 9.62 -10.10 6.40
CA TYR A 67 9.31 -9.00 7.31
C TYR A 67 8.09 -8.23 6.80
N THR A 68 6.94 -8.45 7.44
CA THR A 68 5.73 -7.67 7.17
C THR A 68 5.85 -6.32 7.85
N LEU A 69 6.03 -5.26 7.05
CA LEU A 69 6.18 -3.89 7.56
C LEU A 69 4.85 -3.40 8.19
N PRO A 70 4.79 -3.13 9.50
CA PRO A 70 3.58 -2.61 10.13
C PRO A 70 3.34 -1.13 9.77
N VAL A 71 2.12 -0.65 10.03
CA VAL A 71 1.82 0.78 10.08
C VAL A 71 2.56 1.46 11.24
N LEU A 72 2.58 2.79 11.27
CA LEU A 72 3.22 3.50 12.38
C LEU A 72 2.46 3.28 13.67
N ALA A 73 3.18 3.22 14.79
CA ALA A 73 2.57 3.40 16.10
C ALA A 73 1.96 4.81 16.19
N SER A 74 0.83 4.96 16.90
CA SER A 74 0.12 6.23 17.00
C SER A 74 0.99 7.40 17.46
N GLU A 75 1.93 7.15 18.37
CA GLU A 75 2.90 8.15 18.84
C GLU A 75 3.86 8.62 17.73
N ASP A 76 4.33 7.70 16.89
CA ASP A 76 5.22 8.02 15.77
C ASP A 76 4.45 8.66 14.60
N ALA A 77 3.19 8.26 14.39
CA ALA A 77 2.28 8.90 13.46
C ALA A 77 1.99 10.36 13.86
N LEU A 78 1.76 10.62 15.15
CA LEU A 78 1.58 11.97 15.68
C LEU A 78 2.86 12.82 15.54
N LYS A 79 4.03 12.23 15.80
CA LYS A 79 5.32 12.90 15.56
C LYS A 79 5.48 13.28 14.09
N LEU A 80 5.17 12.37 13.17
CA LEU A 80 5.22 12.64 11.74
C LEU A 80 4.26 13.78 11.35
N LEU A 81 3.00 13.73 11.79
CA LEU A 81 2.04 14.78 11.49
C LEU A 81 2.46 16.14 12.06
N ARG A 82 3.07 16.16 13.26
CA ARG A 82 3.62 17.39 13.87
C ARG A 82 4.78 17.97 13.07
N ILE A 83 5.62 17.15 12.45
CA ILE A 83 6.67 17.62 11.54
C ILE A 83 6.05 18.25 10.29
N LEU A 84 4.98 17.65 9.77
CA LEU A 84 4.36 18.07 8.51
C LEU A 84 3.45 19.30 8.64
N ALA A 85 2.67 19.39 9.72
CA ALA A 85 1.68 20.44 9.98
C ALA A 85 1.68 20.87 11.46
N PRO A 86 2.78 21.48 11.96
CA PRO A 86 2.95 21.75 13.40
C PRO A 86 1.86 22.64 14.00
N GLU A 87 1.49 23.71 13.30
CA GLU A 87 0.47 24.67 13.76
C GLU A 87 -0.92 24.03 13.84
N VAL A 88 -1.26 23.17 12.89
CA VAL A 88 -2.54 22.45 12.87
C VAL A 88 -2.62 21.48 14.04
N VAL A 89 -1.56 20.71 14.28
CA VAL A 89 -1.50 19.79 15.44
C VAL A 89 -1.57 20.54 16.77
N GLN A 90 -1.00 21.75 16.84
CA GLN A 90 -1.07 22.58 18.04
C GLN A 90 -2.49 23.12 18.28
N LYS A 91 -3.19 23.53 17.22
CA LYS A 91 -4.51 24.18 17.31
C LYS A 91 -5.68 23.19 17.39
N TYR A 92 -5.54 22.02 16.78
CA TYR A 92 -6.58 20.98 16.66
C TYR A 92 -6.06 19.60 17.11
N PRO A 93 -5.59 19.46 18.36
CA PRO A 93 -4.90 18.24 18.80
C PRO A 93 -5.82 17.01 18.85
N ASP A 94 -7.11 17.19 19.16
CA ASP A 94 -8.04 16.07 19.30
C ASP A 94 -8.51 15.59 17.92
N GLU A 95 -8.85 16.51 17.02
CA GLU A 95 -9.18 16.20 15.63
C GLU A 95 -7.99 15.59 14.89
N CYS A 96 -6.76 16.01 15.21
CA CYS A 96 -5.57 15.37 14.66
C CYS A 96 -5.44 13.92 15.14
N ARG A 97 -5.80 13.59 16.39
CA ARG A 97 -5.76 12.19 16.86
C ARG A 97 -6.81 11.34 16.15
N GLU A 98 -8.03 11.85 16.01
CA GLU A 98 -9.08 11.18 15.22
C GLU A 98 -8.61 10.95 13.77
N LEU A 99 -7.95 11.94 13.17
CA LEU A 99 -7.38 11.82 11.84
C LEU A 99 -6.33 10.70 11.74
N LEU A 100 -5.48 10.50 12.75
CA LEU A 100 -4.49 9.42 12.74
C LEU A 100 -5.16 8.04 12.72
N GLU A 101 -6.27 7.90 13.45
CA GLU A 101 -7.07 6.67 13.48
C GLU A 101 -7.74 6.43 12.13
N ASP A 102 -8.38 7.45 11.55
CA ASP A 102 -9.07 7.37 10.26
C ASP A 102 -8.10 7.08 9.09
N LEU A 103 -6.87 7.59 9.17
CA LEU A 103 -5.80 7.31 8.21
C LEU A 103 -4.96 6.07 8.55
N GLU A 104 -5.36 5.32 9.58
CA GLU A 104 -4.74 4.08 10.06
C GLU A 104 -3.23 4.21 10.29
N CYS A 105 -2.77 5.41 10.67
CA CYS A 105 -1.36 5.72 10.87
C CYS A 105 -0.47 5.38 9.65
N LEU A 106 -1.03 5.38 8.43
CA LEU A 106 -0.30 5.09 7.21
C LEU A 106 0.63 6.26 6.85
N PRO A 107 1.96 6.07 6.75
CA PRO A 107 2.89 7.15 6.44
C PRO A 107 2.51 7.95 5.19
N LEU A 108 2.13 7.25 4.11
CA LEU A 108 1.74 7.89 2.85
C LEU A 108 0.53 8.82 3.02
N ALA A 109 -0.52 8.36 3.70
CA ALA A 109 -1.70 9.17 3.96
C ALA A 109 -1.38 10.39 4.83
N LEU A 110 -0.57 10.20 5.87
CA LEU A 110 -0.16 11.27 6.78
C LEU A 110 0.68 12.34 6.07
N HIS A 111 1.59 11.93 5.17
CA HIS A 111 2.36 12.86 4.35
C HIS A 111 1.49 13.75 3.47
N VAL A 112 0.48 13.14 2.83
CA VAL A 112 -0.46 13.87 1.98
C VAL A 112 -1.34 14.79 2.83
N ALA A 113 -1.95 14.27 3.90
CA ALA A 113 -2.81 15.01 4.80
C ALA A 113 -2.07 16.20 5.44
N GLY A 114 -0.89 15.98 6.00
CA GLY A 114 -0.09 17.04 6.61
C GLY A 114 0.27 18.16 5.64
N ARG A 115 0.58 17.83 4.37
CA ARG A 115 0.84 18.84 3.34
C ARG A 115 -0.42 19.64 2.97
N LEU A 116 -1.56 18.98 2.81
CA LEU A 116 -2.84 19.63 2.54
C LEU A 116 -3.22 20.57 3.70
N LEU A 117 -3.18 20.06 4.93
CA LEU A 117 -3.49 20.82 6.14
C LEU A 117 -2.57 22.04 6.30
N ARG A 118 -1.27 21.89 6.02
CA ARG A 118 -0.32 23.00 6.05
C ARG A 118 -0.62 24.04 4.97
N ALA A 119 -1.06 23.63 3.79
CA ALA A 119 -1.44 24.57 2.73
C ALA A 119 -2.70 25.34 3.13
N GLU A 120 -3.71 24.65 3.66
CA GLU A 120 -4.98 25.25 4.11
C GLU A 120 -4.78 26.23 5.27
N GLN A 121 -3.97 25.84 6.26
CA GLN A 121 -3.66 26.68 7.42
C GLN A 121 -2.96 27.99 7.02
N LYS A 122 -2.16 27.99 5.95
CA LYS A 122 -1.54 29.23 5.43
C LYS A 122 -2.55 30.17 4.77
N LEU A 123 -3.64 29.62 4.27
CA LEU A 123 -4.70 30.37 3.60
C LEU A 123 -5.79 30.83 4.58
N ASP A 124 -5.88 30.21 5.75
CA ASP A 124 -6.91 30.42 6.79
C ASP A 124 -8.34 30.15 6.29
N TRP A 125 -8.48 29.15 5.42
CA TRP A 125 -9.71 28.85 4.67
C TRP A 125 -10.63 27.79 5.28
N GLY A 126 -10.38 27.40 6.53
CA GLY A 126 -11.23 26.43 7.24
C GLY A 126 -10.61 25.03 7.33
N VAL A 127 -9.53 24.92 8.12
CA VAL A 127 -8.84 23.65 8.41
C VAL A 127 -9.79 22.56 8.91
N THR A 128 -10.84 22.91 9.65
CA THR A 128 -11.84 21.97 10.16
C THR A 128 -12.61 21.26 9.04
N ASP A 129 -12.97 21.97 7.98
CA ASP A 129 -13.68 21.38 6.83
C ASP A 129 -12.75 20.46 6.04
N LEU A 130 -11.49 20.87 5.87
CA LEU A 130 -10.48 20.02 5.24
C LEU A 130 -10.18 18.75 6.07
N LEU A 131 -10.09 18.86 7.39
CA LEU A 131 -9.93 17.71 8.28
C LEU A 131 -11.06 16.70 8.06
N LYS A 132 -12.31 17.16 8.00
CA LYS A 132 -13.46 16.30 7.70
C LYS A 132 -13.33 15.62 6.32
N SER A 133 -12.98 16.38 5.29
CA SER A 133 -12.80 15.84 3.93
C SER A 133 -11.67 14.81 3.81
N ILE A 134 -10.58 15.00 4.56
CA ILE A 134 -9.46 14.05 4.62
C ILE A 134 -9.88 12.76 5.34
N ARG A 135 -10.61 12.86 6.45
CA ARG A 135 -11.13 11.71 7.21
C ARG A 135 -12.09 10.85 6.40
N GLU A 136 -12.87 11.46 5.50
CA GLU A 136 -13.72 10.74 4.54
C GLU A 136 -12.90 10.04 3.42
N GLY A 137 -11.60 10.27 3.33
CA GLY A 137 -10.66 9.63 2.40
C GLY A 137 -10.59 10.27 1.00
N ALA A 138 -11.59 11.06 0.61
CA ALA A 138 -11.72 11.63 -0.73
C ALA A 138 -10.55 12.58 -1.10
N ALA A 139 -10.14 13.44 -0.17
CA ALA A 139 -9.04 14.38 -0.40
C ALA A 139 -7.68 13.70 -0.54
N VAL A 140 -7.45 12.57 0.15
CA VAL A 140 -6.17 11.86 0.12
C VAL A 140 -5.98 11.13 -1.21
N ILE A 141 -7.02 10.45 -1.71
CA ILE A 141 -6.94 9.64 -2.93
C ILE A 141 -6.64 10.48 -4.18
N SER A 142 -7.25 11.65 -4.27
CA SER A 142 -7.10 12.57 -5.41
C SER A 142 -5.81 13.40 -5.37
N ALA A 143 -5.17 13.51 -4.20
CA ALA A 143 -3.97 14.31 -4.04
C ALA A 143 -2.72 13.65 -4.67
N ALA A 144 -1.78 14.51 -5.07
CA ALA A 144 -0.44 14.07 -5.50
C ALA A 144 0.26 13.30 -4.38
N ALA A 145 1.05 12.29 -4.73
CA ALA A 145 1.90 11.59 -3.80
C ALA A 145 3.04 12.50 -3.27
N PRO A 146 3.82 12.05 -2.29
CA PRO A 146 5.07 12.70 -1.90
C PRO A 146 6.09 12.77 -3.04
N MET A 147 6.99 13.77 -3.01
CA MET A 147 7.93 14.07 -4.11
C MET A 147 8.97 12.97 -4.37
N ASP A 148 9.24 12.11 -3.41
CA ASP A 148 10.11 10.93 -3.55
C ASP A 148 9.44 9.79 -4.33
N ARG A 149 8.17 9.96 -4.75
CA ARG A 149 7.40 9.01 -5.59
C ARG A 149 7.31 9.44 -7.05
N VAL A 150 8.29 10.20 -7.57
CA VAL A 150 8.32 10.57 -8.99
C VAL A 150 8.41 9.33 -9.87
N GLU A 151 7.51 9.24 -10.83
CA GLU A 151 7.48 8.17 -11.83
C GLU A 151 7.44 8.77 -13.23
N LYS A 152 8.35 8.34 -14.09
CA LYS A 152 8.45 8.82 -15.49
C LYS A 152 8.45 10.36 -15.61
N GLY A 153 8.99 11.06 -14.60
CA GLY A 153 9.10 12.52 -14.59
C GLY A 153 7.89 13.27 -14.04
N THR A 154 6.85 12.59 -13.55
CA THR A 154 5.68 13.21 -12.91
C THR A 154 5.43 12.63 -11.51
N ILE A 155 4.76 13.40 -10.65
CA ILE A 155 4.31 12.92 -9.34
C ILE A 155 2.91 12.32 -9.52
N PRO A 156 2.72 11.00 -9.37
CA PRO A 156 1.40 10.37 -9.48
C PRO A 156 0.50 10.79 -8.33
N THR A 157 -0.81 10.60 -8.46
CA THR A 157 -1.73 10.70 -7.32
C THR A 157 -1.65 9.46 -6.43
N VAL A 158 -2.18 9.53 -5.21
CA VAL A 158 -2.31 8.35 -4.34
C VAL A 158 -3.16 7.27 -5.03
N ALA A 159 -4.27 7.66 -5.67
CA ALA A 159 -5.04 6.77 -6.55
C ALA A 159 -4.15 6.05 -7.58
N ALA A 160 -3.34 6.79 -8.33
CA ALA A 160 -2.48 6.21 -9.37
C ALA A 160 -1.42 5.25 -8.81
N LEU A 161 -0.91 5.50 -7.59
CA LEU A 161 0.00 4.56 -6.91
C LEU A 161 -0.68 3.25 -6.51
N LEU A 162 -1.94 3.32 -6.06
CA LEU A 162 -2.74 2.16 -5.67
C LEU A 162 -3.30 1.42 -6.90
N GLN A 163 -3.57 2.15 -7.98
CA GLN A 163 -4.06 1.62 -9.25
C GLN A 163 -3.15 0.53 -9.81
N LYS A 164 -1.83 0.63 -9.60
CA LYS A 164 -0.87 -0.42 -10.00
C LYS A 164 -1.17 -1.78 -9.39
N SER A 165 -1.63 -1.82 -8.15
CA SER A 165 -1.99 -3.07 -7.47
C SER A 165 -3.28 -3.68 -8.03
N THR A 166 -4.19 -2.86 -8.56
CA THR A 166 -5.45 -3.33 -9.13
C THR A 166 -5.41 -3.55 -10.65
N ASP A 167 -4.45 -2.97 -11.37
CA ASP A 167 -4.25 -3.19 -12.82
C ASP A 167 -3.81 -4.62 -13.16
N ARG A 168 -3.28 -5.35 -12.18
CA ARG A 168 -2.88 -6.75 -12.30
C ARG A 168 -3.98 -7.76 -11.95
N LEU A 169 -5.16 -7.26 -11.58
CA LEU A 169 -6.35 -8.10 -11.41
C LEU A 169 -6.99 -8.36 -12.77
N ASP A 170 -7.56 -9.55 -12.93
CA ASP A 170 -8.50 -9.78 -14.02
C ASP A 170 -9.76 -8.89 -13.84
N PRO A 171 -10.49 -8.60 -14.94
CA PRO A 171 -11.62 -7.67 -14.90
C PRO A 171 -12.64 -8.00 -13.81
N GLN A 172 -13.00 -9.27 -13.65
CA GLN A 172 -13.97 -9.71 -12.64
C GLN A 172 -13.48 -9.42 -11.21
N SER A 173 -12.22 -9.74 -10.92
CA SER A 173 -11.64 -9.50 -9.60
C SER A 173 -11.47 -8.01 -9.30
N ARG A 174 -11.21 -7.19 -10.33
CA ARG A 174 -11.16 -5.73 -10.23
C ARG A 174 -12.53 -5.13 -9.92
N ASP A 175 -13.59 -5.60 -10.57
CA ASP A 175 -14.96 -5.17 -10.29
C ASP A 175 -15.36 -5.55 -8.86
N CYS A 176 -15.04 -6.78 -8.44
CA CYS A 176 -15.30 -7.24 -7.07
C CYS A 176 -14.52 -6.41 -6.03
N PHE A 177 -13.26 -6.07 -6.32
CA PHE A 177 -12.49 -5.15 -5.48
C PHE A 177 -13.17 -3.77 -5.38
N ALA A 178 -13.64 -3.20 -6.49
CA ALA A 178 -14.35 -1.91 -6.48
C ALA A 178 -15.60 -1.95 -5.59
N PHE A 179 -16.38 -3.04 -5.67
CA PHE A 179 -17.56 -3.23 -4.81
C PHE A 179 -17.23 -3.35 -3.32
N LEU A 180 -16.00 -3.73 -2.94
CA LEU A 180 -15.59 -3.69 -1.54
C LEU A 180 -15.56 -2.27 -0.96
N GLY A 181 -15.58 -1.23 -1.81
CA GLY A 181 -15.75 0.16 -1.39
C GLY A 181 -17.05 0.42 -0.62
N ALA A 182 -18.06 -0.45 -0.72
CA ALA A 182 -19.28 -0.36 0.07
C ALA A 182 -19.09 -0.73 1.55
N PHE A 183 -18.03 -1.48 1.89
CA PHE A 183 -17.74 -1.85 3.27
C PHE A 183 -17.02 -0.73 4.02
N ALA A 184 -17.15 -0.74 5.34
CA ALA A 184 -16.37 0.13 6.21
C ALA A 184 -14.91 -0.36 6.27
N PRO A 185 -13.92 0.56 6.34
CA PRO A 185 -12.52 0.19 6.53
C PRO A 185 -12.27 -0.43 7.91
N LYS A 186 -11.09 -1.01 8.11
CA LYS A 186 -10.69 -1.53 9.42
C LYS A 186 -10.77 -0.41 10.49
N PRO A 187 -11.13 -0.74 11.74
CA PRO A 187 -11.19 -2.08 12.33
C PRO A 187 -12.49 -2.85 12.02
N ALA A 188 -13.39 -2.31 11.20
CA ALA A 188 -14.55 -3.07 10.76
C ALA A 188 -14.13 -4.31 9.95
N THR A 189 -14.86 -5.40 10.16
CA THR A 189 -14.63 -6.66 9.45
C THR A 189 -15.90 -7.09 8.73
N PHE A 190 -15.77 -7.93 7.71
CA PHE A 190 -16.87 -8.53 6.96
C PHE A 190 -16.55 -9.99 6.61
N ASP A 191 -17.58 -10.78 6.34
CA ASP A 191 -17.43 -12.21 6.06
C ASP A 191 -17.66 -12.55 4.58
N LEU A 192 -17.49 -13.82 4.25
CA LEU A 192 -17.70 -14.34 2.90
C LEU A 192 -19.15 -14.17 2.42
N GLU A 193 -20.14 -14.26 3.30
CA GLU A 193 -21.55 -14.15 2.89
C GLU A 193 -21.86 -12.70 2.49
N ALA A 194 -21.35 -11.72 3.23
CA ALA A 194 -21.46 -10.31 2.84
C ALA A 194 -20.84 -10.04 1.46
N MET A 195 -19.62 -10.57 1.20
CA MET A 195 -18.97 -10.44 -0.11
C MET A 195 -19.76 -11.14 -1.21
N LYS A 196 -20.29 -12.34 -0.95
CA LYS A 196 -21.14 -13.10 -1.88
C LYS A 196 -22.35 -12.28 -2.32
N GLN A 197 -23.05 -11.64 -1.37
CA GLN A 197 -24.22 -10.83 -1.65
C GLN A 197 -23.88 -9.58 -2.49
N VAL A 198 -22.80 -8.89 -2.13
CA VAL A 198 -22.35 -7.68 -2.83
C VAL A 198 -21.84 -8.00 -4.24
N TRP A 199 -21.07 -9.07 -4.41
CA TRP A 199 -20.51 -9.48 -5.71
C TRP A 199 -21.49 -10.29 -6.57
N ARG A 200 -22.58 -10.79 -5.98
CA ARG A 200 -23.59 -11.63 -6.65
C ARG A 200 -22.98 -12.86 -7.33
N VAL A 201 -22.07 -13.53 -6.62
CA VAL A 201 -21.41 -14.76 -7.07
C VAL A 201 -21.87 -15.96 -6.26
N GLU A 202 -21.73 -17.18 -6.80
CA GLU A 202 -22.04 -18.40 -6.05
C GLU A 202 -20.98 -18.70 -4.98
N ASP A 203 -19.70 -18.59 -5.35
CA ASP A 203 -18.55 -18.82 -4.47
C ASP A 203 -17.58 -17.62 -4.50
N PRO A 204 -17.48 -16.83 -3.41
CA PRO A 204 -16.55 -15.70 -3.34
C PRO A 204 -15.09 -16.11 -3.13
N ARG A 205 -14.81 -17.35 -2.68
CA ARG A 205 -13.48 -17.77 -2.23
C ARG A 205 -12.37 -17.64 -3.28
N PRO A 206 -12.57 -17.96 -4.58
CA PRO A 206 -11.53 -17.77 -5.59
C PRO A 206 -11.09 -16.31 -5.71
N ILE A 207 -12.03 -15.37 -5.63
CA ILE A 207 -11.75 -13.94 -5.73
C ILE A 207 -11.07 -13.45 -4.46
N VAL A 208 -11.58 -13.84 -3.28
CA VAL A 208 -10.96 -13.54 -1.98
C VAL A 208 -9.50 -13.98 -1.95
N ARG A 209 -9.19 -15.21 -2.38
CA ARG A 209 -7.79 -15.69 -2.43
C ARG A 209 -6.90 -14.80 -3.30
N LYS A 210 -7.38 -14.35 -4.46
CA LYS A 210 -6.61 -13.44 -5.34
C LYS A 210 -6.35 -12.10 -4.69
N LEU A 211 -7.35 -11.53 -4.00
CA LEU A 211 -7.21 -10.23 -3.31
C LEU A 211 -6.27 -10.34 -2.11
N VAL A 212 -6.36 -11.42 -1.32
CA VAL A 212 -5.45 -11.68 -0.19
C VAL A 212 -4.02 -11.91 -0.67
N ALA A 213 -3.83 -12.72 -1.71
CA ALA A 213 -2.50 -12.96 -2.30
C ALA A 213 -1.80 -11.68 -2.80
N ARG A 214 -2.59 -10.65 -3.11
CA ARG A 214 -2.14 -9.32 -3.56
C ARG A 214 -2.08 -8.25 -2.48
N GLY A 215 -2.34 -8.61 -1.22
CA GLY A 215 -2.37 -7.67 -0.11
C GLY A 215 -3.50 -6.63 -0.21
N LEU A 216 -4.52 -6.88 -1.03
CA LEU A 216 -5.67 -5.99 -1.23
C LEU A 216 -6.81 -6.25 -0.22
N LEU A 217 -6.74 -7.38 0.49
CA LEU A 217 -7.70 -7.80 1.50
C LEU A 217 -6.94 -8.58 2.59
N GLU A 218 -7.26 -8.34 3.86
CA GLU A 218 -6.57 -8.99 4.99
C GLU A 218 -7.50 -9.97 5.71
N PRO A 219 -7.11 -11.24 5.90
CA PRO A 219 -7.81 -12.15 6.79
C PRO A 219 -7.52 -11.81 8.26
N VAL A 220 -8.54 -11.84 9.11
CA VAL A 220 -8.43 -11.56 10.56
C VAL A 220 -8.71 -12.80 11.44
N GLY A 221 -8.95 -13.96 10.81
CA GLY A 221 -9.38 -15.20 11.49
C GLY A 221 -10.89 -15.43 11.34
N ASP A 222 -11.36 -16.63 11.69
CA ASP A 222 -12.79 -17.01 11.70
C ASP A 222 -13.58 -16.69 10.42
N SER A 223 -12.93 -16.78 9.25
CA SER A 223 -13.49 -16.40 7.94
C SER A 223 -13.96 -14.94 7.85
N ARG A 224 -13.34 -14.06 8.66
CA ARG A 224 -13.51 -12.60 8.63
C ARG A 224 -12.35 -11.95 7.90
N PHE A 225 -12.66 -10.83 7.27
CA PHE A 225 -11.73 -10.04 6.47
C PHE A 225 -11.88 -8.56 6.78
N GLN A 226 -10.83 -7.81 6.52
CA GLN A 226 -10.80 -6.35 6.65
C GLN A 226 -10.01 -5.73 5.50
N MET A 227 -10.19 -4.42 5.31
CA MET A 227 -9.52 -3.66 4.26
C MET A 227 -9.10 -2.29 4.79
N HIS A 228 -7.92 -1.84 4.38
CA HIS A 228 -7.38 -0.54 4.74
C HIS A 228 -8.23 0.62 4.19
N ALA A 229 -8.28 1.73 4.92
CA ALA A 229 -9.01 2.96 4.56
C ALA A 229 -8.64 3.50 3.19
N LEU A 230 -7.34 3.53 2.84
CA LEU A 230 -6.91 3.95 1.50
C LEU A 230 -7.36 2.97 0.41
N LEU A 231 -7.42 1.66 0.69
CA LEU A 231 -7.93 0.67 -0.26
C LEU A 231 -9.44 0.78 -0.43
N VAL A 232 -10.20 1.06 0.64
CA VAL A 232 -11.63 1.38 0.56
C VAL A 232 -11.87 2.63 -0.27
N ALA A 233 -11.13 3.70 -0.01
CA ALA A 233 -11.27 4.95 -0.75
C ALA A 233 -10.87 4.78 -2.23
N HIS A 234 -9.83 3.98 -2.53
CA HIS A 234 -9.48 3.59 -3.89
C HIS A 234 -10.59 2.77 -4.56
N ALA A 235 -11.10 1.74 -3.90
CA ALA A 235 -12.20 0.92 -4.41
C ALA A 235 -13.45 1.76 -4.74
N ARG A 236 -13.82 2.71 -3.86
CA ARG A 236 -14.91 3.66 -4.11
C ARG A 236 -14.66 4.52 -5.36
N SER A 237 -13.44 5.00 -5.55
CA SER A 237 -13.10 5.84 -6.71
C SER A 237 -13.26 5.12 -8.05
N LEU A 238 -13.22 3.78 -8.05
CA LEU A 238 -13.46 2.96 -9.24
C LEU A 238 -14.94 2.84 -9.60
N LEU A 239 -15.86 3.08 -8.65
CA LEU A 239 -17.31 3.01 -8.86
C LEU A 239 -17.92 4.32 -9.36
N THR A 240 -17.18 5.42 -9.27
CA THR A 240 -17.63 6.77 -9.62
C THR A 240 -17.31 7.18 -11.07
N LEU A 241 -17.10 6.20 -11.96
CA LEU A 241 -16.81 6.41 -13.39
C LEU A 241 -18.01 6.10 -14.28
#